data_AF-A0A1B6ID86-F1
#
_entry.id   AF-A0A1B6ID86-F1
#
_cell.length_a   1.000
_cell.length_b   1.000
_cell.length_c   1.000
_cell.angle_alpha   90.00
_cell.angle_beta   90.00
_cell.angle_gamma   90.00
#
_symmetry.space_group_name_H-M   'P 1'
#
loop_
_entity.id
_entity.type
_entity.pdbx_description
1 polymer ?
#
loop_
_entity_poly.entity_id
_entity_poly.type
_entity_poly.pdbx_seq_one_letter_code
_entity_poly.pdbx_strand_id
1 'polypeptide(L)'
;RVLIFCRSFTTGRDSQIDASAPLSLHRYICWMLYCRIECWKMWLGHLAVCGFLLLPSLSLAQNHTCHRTKTVEVRVAVPLQEPATFRSYTWCLKVPPRCSKYTVVMRERITYETEVRNETVVECCPGSVWLYNVCVPACAACANMRCDTPRNCSCTPGYIGPQCNQTCEVGWWGDRCA
;
A
#
# COMPACT_ATOMS: atom_id res chain seq x y z
N ARG A 1 -14.64 -66.49 25.31
CA ARG A 1 -13.17 -66.42 25.22
C ARG A 1 -12.84 -65.58 24.01
N VAL A 2 -12.42 -64.33 24.21
CA VAL A 2 -12.10 -63.39 23.14
C VAL A 2 -10.60 -63.11 23.26
N LEU A 3 -9.84 -63.55 22.27
CA LEU A 3 -8.40 -63.32 22.16
C LEU A 3 -8.18 -61.98 21.48
N ILE A 4 -7.50 -61.04 22.15
CA ILE A 4 -7.04 -59.79 21.54
C ILE A 4 -5.57 -59.98 21.18
N PHE A 5 -5.26 -59.99 19.88
CA PHE A 5 -3.89 -59.97 19.37
C PHE A 5 -3.41 -58.52 19.27
N CYS A 6 -2.42 -58.13 20.08
CA CYS A 6 -1.65 -56.90 19.85
C CYS A 6 -0.32 -57.28 19.19
N ARG A 7 -0.13 -56.87 17.93
CA ARG A 7 1.11 -57.07 17.18
C ARG A 7 2.00 -55.84 17.35
N SER A 8 3.13 -55.97 18.05
CA SER A 8 4.15 -54.91 18.15
C SER A 8 5.20 -55.06 17.05
N PHE A 9 5.48 -53.97 16.32
CA PHE A 9 6.26 -53.99 15.08
C PHE A 9 7.79 -53.97 15.28
N THR A 10 8.29 -54.15 16.50
CA THR A 10 9.74 -54.17 16.77
C THR A 10 10.04 -55.32 17.73
N THR A 11 10.67 -56.39 17.23
CA THR A 11 10.97 -57.69 17.86
C THR A 11 9.82 -58.70 17.88
N GLY A 12 9.78 -59.56 16.85
CA GLY A 12 8.83 -60.68 16.73
C GLY A 12 9.18 -61.84 17.67
N ARG A 13 8.74 -61.76 18.92
CA ARG A 13 8.70 -62.90 19.84
C ARG A 13 7.40 -62.83 20.65
N ASP A 14 6.51 -63.78 20.37
CA ASP A 14 5.24 -63.92 21.10
C ASP A 14 5.54 -64.29 22.56
N SER A 15 5.07 -63.45 23.49
CA SER A 15 5.08 -63.77 24.91
C SER A 15 3.64 -63.74 25.42
N GLN A 16 3.19 -64.91 25.86
CA GLN A 16 1.90 -65.12 26.49
C GLN A 16 2.00 -64.67 27.94
N ILE A 17 1.15 -63.72 28.35
CA ILE A 17 1.13 -63.24 29.73
C ILE A 17 -0.29 -63.41 30.26
N ASP A 18 -0.45 -64.41 31.12
CA ASP A 18 -1.66 -64.64 31.91
C ASP A 18 -1.91 -63.48 32.88
N ALA A 19 -3.19 -63.12 33.04
CA ALA A 19 -3.65 -62.04 33.90
C ALA A 19 -3.62 -62.46 35.37
N SER A 20 -2.45 -62.52 36.00
CA SER A 20 -2.32 -62.67 37.45
C SER A 20 -0.91 -62.32 37.96
N ALA A 21 -0.52 -61.04 37.96
CA ALA A 21 0.57 -60.54 38.83
C ALA A 21 0.54 -59.00 38.97
N PRO A 22 1.00 -58.43 40.11
CA PRO A 22 0.79 -57.03 40.47
C PRO A 22 1.66 -56.06 39.64
N LEU A 23 1.04 -55.02 39.10
CA LEU A 23 1.70 -53.96 38.32
C LEU A 23 2.50 -53.03 39.23
N SER A 24 3.83 -53.02 39.06
CA SER A 24 4.76 -52.13 39.76
C SER A 24 4.65 -50.66 39.30
N LEU A 25 4.96 -49.73 40.21
CA LEU A 25 4.90 -48.26 40.04
C LEU A 25 5.56 -47.73 38.74
N HIS A 26 6.50 -48.47 38.16
CA HIS A 26 7.26 -48.06 36.98
C HIS A 26 6.39 -48.01 35.69
N ARG A 27 5.33 -48.82 35.58
CA ARG A 27 4.40 -48.77 34.43
C ARG A 27 3.45 -47.56 34.49
N TYR A 28 3.10 -47.09 35.68
CA TYR A 28 2.26 -45.91 35.86
C TYR A 28 3.00 -44.61 35.50
N ILE A 29 4.28 -44.50 35.85
CA ILE A 29 5.11 -43.31 35.57
C ILE A 29 5.35 -43.16 34.06
N CYS A 30 5.59 -44.26 33.35
CA CYS A 30 5.79 -44.24 31.89
C CYS A 30 4.49 -43.87 31.15
N TRP A 31 3.33 -44.31 31.64
CA TRP A 31 2.01 -43.93 31.10
C TRP A 31 1.69 -42.44 31.34
N MET A 32 2.05 -41.91 32.52
CA MET A 32 1.85 -40.49 32.88
C MET A 32 2.79 -39.54 32.11
N LEU A 33 4.03 -39.93 31.81
CA LEU A 33 4.94 -39.12 31.00
C LEU A 33 4.55 -39.09 29.51
N TYR A 34 4.06 -40.21 28.96
CA TYR A 34 3.63 -40.27 27.56
C TYR A 34 2.37 -39.44 27.27
N CYS A 35 1.48 -39.30 28.26
CA CYS A 35 0.25 -38.51 28.13
C CYS A 35 0.51 -36.98 28.15
N ARG A 36 1.57 -36.53 28.84
CA ARG A 36 1.93 -35.11 28.97
C ARG A 36 2.68 -34.55 27.74
N ILE A 37 3.31 -35.41 26.94
CA ILE A 37 4.15 -35.01 25.79
C ILE A 37 3.33 -34.79 24.50
N GLU A 38 2.17 -35.44 24.37
CA GLU A 38 1.35 -35.35 23.14
C GLU A 38 0.26 -34.25 23.18
N CYS A 39 -0.02 -33.62 24.34
CA CYS A 39 -1.01 -32.54 24.43
C CYS A 39 -0.53 -31.19 23.83
N TRP A 40 0.78 -30.94 23.77
CA TRP A 40 1.34 -29.73 23.16
C TRP A 40 1.12 -29.70 21.63
N LYS A 41 1.11 -30.86 20.96
CA LYS A 41 0.94 -30.95 19.50
C LYS A 41 -0.48 -30.57 19.04
N MET A 42 -1.51 -30.72 19.88
CA MET A 42 -2.86 -30.24 19.59
C MET A 42 -3.02 -28.72 19.74
N TRP A 43 -2.27 -28.08 20.66
CA TRP A 43 -2.25 -26.62 20.80
C TRP A 43 -1.49 -25.91 19.67
N LEU A 44 -0.37 -26.48 19.20
CA LEU A 44 0.33 -25.98 18.00
C LEU A 44 -0.51 -26.15 16.73
N GLY A 45 -1.27 -27.25 16.60
CA GLY A 45 -2.18 -27.47 15.48
C GLY A 45 -3.32 -26.44 15.45
N HIS A 46 -3.92 -26.11 16.59
CA HIS A 46 -4.98 -25.11 16.66
C HIS A 46 -4.49 -23.67 16.42
N LEU A 47 -3.27 -23.32 16.86
CA LEU A 47 -2.66 -22.02 16.55
C LEU A 47 -2.32 -21.88 15.06
N ALA A 48 -1.87 -22.95 14.40
CA ALA A 48 -1.61 -22.95 12.96
C ALA A 48 -2.90 -22.88 12.11
N VAL A 49 -3.98 -23.57 12.53
CA VAL A 49 -5.28 -23.54 11.83
C VAL A 49 -6.01 -22.22 12.03
N CYS A 50 -5.95 -21.60 13.23
CA CYS A 50 -6.50 -20.26 13.46
C CYS A 50 -5.70 -19.15 12.77
N GLY A 51 -4.37 -19.30 12.65
CA GLY A 51 -3.53 -18.35 11.92
C GLY A 51 -3.78 -18.34 10.41
N PHE A 52 -4.21 -19.47 9.84
CA PHE A 52 -4.51 -19.59 8.41
C PHE A 52 -5.92 -19.09 8.04
N LEU A 53 -6.86 -19.06 9.00
CA LEU A 53 -8.23 -18.54 8.81
C LEU A 53 -8.37 -17.03 9.05
N LEU A 54 -7.31 -16.35 9.50
CA LEU A 54 -7.28 -14.91 9.75
C LEU A 54 -6.27 -14.18 8.85
N LEU A 55 -6.04 -14.65 7.61
CA LEU A 55 -5.60 -13.70 6.59
C LEU A 55 -6.81 -12.85 6.21
N PRO A 56 -6.87 -11.55 6.57
CA PRO A 56 -7.84 -10.69 5.95
C PRO A 56 -7.55 -10.73 4.46
N SER A 57 -8.59 -10.97 3.66
CA SER A 57 -8.58 -10.55 2.27
C SER A 57 -8.15 -9.09 2.25
N LEU A 58 -6.89 -8.84 1.86
CA LEU A 58 -6.51 -7.54 1.35
C LEU A 58 -7.32 -7.38 0.07
N SER A 59 -8.57 -6.95 0.21
CA SER A 59 -9.26 -6.28 -0.87
C SER A 59 -8.41 -5.07 -1.16
N LEU A 60 -7.60 -5.18 -2.21
CA LEU A 60 -6.99 -4.02 -2.83
C LEU A 60 -8.19 -3.15 -3.24
N ALA A 61 -8.52 -2.18 -2.39
CA ALA A 61 -9.56 -1.21 -2.66
C ALA A 61 -9.31 -0.71 -4.08
N GLN A 62 -10.32 -0.82 -4.94
CA GLN A 62 -10.22 -0.44 -6.33
C GLN A 62 -10.05 1.08 -6.39
N ASN A 63 -8.81 1.54 -6.19
CA ASN A 63 -8.48 2.94 -6.16
C ASN A 63 -8.09 3.30 -7.60
N HIS A 64 -8.99 3.97 -8.33
CA HIS A 64 -8.79 4.38 -9.72
C HIS A 64 -7.76 5.52 -9.88
N THR A 65 -6.89 5.71 -8.90
CA THR A 65 -5.84 6.72 -8.86
C THR A 65 -4.50 6.08 -9.20
N CYS A 66 -3.79 6.68 -10.15
CA CYS A 66 -2.46 6.29 -10.59
C CYS A 66 -1.47 7.41 -10.26
N HIS A 67 -0.22 7.05 -9.96
CA HIS A 67 0.87 8.01 -9.80
C HIS A 67 1.61 8.15 -11.12
N ARG A 68 1.72 9.38 -11.62
CA ARG A 68 2.47 9.67 -12.85
C ARG A 68 3.57 10.67 -12.55
N THR A 69 4.78 10.32 -12.96
CA THR A 69 5.94 11.21 -12.86
C THR A 69 5.85 12.24 -13.96
N LYS A 70 5.82 13.52 -13.59
CA LYS A 70 5.89 14.68 -14.48
C LYS A 70 7.21 15.40 -14.23
N THR A 71 7.89 15.75 -15.31
CA THR A 71 9.04 16.64 -15.29
C THR A 71 8.54 18.08 -15.20
N VAL A 72 8.77 18.74 -14.07
CA VAL A 72 8.42 20.12 -13.81
C VAL A 72 9.69 20.96 -13.85
N GLU A 73 9.66 22.07 -14.57
CA GLU A 73 10.75 23.05 -14.60
C GLU A 73 10.66 23.95 -13.37
N VAL A 74 11.64 23.86 -12.48
CA VAL A 74 11.70 24.61 -11.22
C VAL A 74 12.83 25.64 -11.31
N ARG A 75 12.54 26.89 -10.93
CA ARG A 75 13.55 27.96 -10.85
C ARG A 75 14.28 27.90 -9.52
N VAL A 76 15.53 27.49 -9.55
CA VAL A 76 16.39 27.32 -8.37
C VAL A 76 17.31 28.53 -8.23
N ALA A 77 17.43 29.04 -7.01
CA ALA A 77 18.32 30.14 -6.68
C ALA A 77 19.76 29.62 -6.49
N VAL A 78 20.64 29.99 -7.43
CA VAL A 78 22.05 29.58 -7.44
C VAL A 78 22.93 30.79 -7.08
N PRO A 79 23.86 30.66 -6.12
CA PRO A 79 24.79 31.72 -5.78
C PRO A 79 25.91 31.82 -6.84
N LEU A 80 26.03 32.97 -7.48
CA LEU A 80 27.06 33.30 -8.46
C LEU A 80 28.07 34.29 -7.86
N GLN A 81 29.37 33.99 -7.97
CA GLN A 81 30.45 34.87 -7.53
C GLN A 81 30.88 35.81 -8.66
N GLU A 82 30.62 37.11 -8.53
CA GLU A 82 30.94 38.11 -9.54
C GLU A 82 31.93 39.16 -8.99
N PRO A 83 32.91 39.63 -9.78
CA PRO A 83 33.83 40.67 -9.34
C PRO A 83 33.13 42.04 -9.28
N ALA A 84 32.98 42.60 -8.07
CA ALA A 84 32.48 43.95 -7.84
C ALA A 84 33.62 44.92 -7.53
N THR A 85 33.62 46.08 -8.18
CA THR A 85 34.59 47.15 -7.89
C THR A 85 34.04 48.07 -6.82
N PHE A 86 34.82 48.30 -5.76
CA PHE A 86 34.52 49.34 -4.78
C PHE A 86 35.70 50.30 -4.62
N ARG A 87 35.37 51.53 -4.23
CA ARG A 87 36.36 52.59 -4.01
C ARG A 87 36.79 52.56 -2.54
N SER A 88 38.01 52.12 -2.28
CA SER A 88 38.67 52.22 -0.97
C SER A 88 39.54 53.47 -0.88
N TYR A 89 39.83 53.92 0.33
CA TYR A 89 40.71 55.06 0.58
C TYR A 89 41.96 54.57 1.29
N THR A 90 43.11 54.84 0.69
CA THR A 90 44.42 54.53 1.25
C THR A 90 45.16 55.83 1.56
N TRP A 91 45.95 55.82 2.62
CA TRP A 91 46.75 56.97 3.00
C TRP A 91 47.85 57.24 1.97
N CYS A 92 48.07 58.50 1.61
CA CYS A 92 49.12 58.93 0.67
C CYS A 92 49.56 60.37 0.95
N LEU A 93 50.78 60.73 0.54
CA LEU A 93 51.37 62.06 0.80
C LEU A 93 50.94 63.15 -0.21
N LYS A 94 49.72 63.06 -0.74
CA LYS A 94 49.11 64.09 -1.60
C LYS A 94 48.10 64.86 -0.74
N VAL A 95 47.89 66.16 -0.95
CA VAL A 95 46.85 66.92 -0.23
C VAL A 95 45.53 66.80 -1.00
N PRO A 96 44.43 66.28 -0.42
CA PRO A 96 44.27 65.72 0.94
C PRO A 96 44.87 64.31 1.08
N PRO A 97 45.38 63.90 2.28
CA PRO A 97 46.21 62.70 2.51
C PRO A 97 45.51 61.33 2.32
N ARG A 98 44.40 61.30 1.59
CA ARG A 98 43.64 60.12 1.21
C ARG A 98 43.56 60.01 -0.30
N CYS A 99 44.21 59.00 -0.84
CA CYS A 99 44.08 58.61 -2.23
C CYS A 99 42.96 57.59 -2.37
N SER A 100 42.14 57.73 -3.40
CA SER A 100 41.14 56.71 -3.72
C SER A 100 41.72 55.62 -4.61
N LYS A 101 41.47 54.36 -4.27
CA LYS A 101 41.89 53.19 -5.03
C LYS A 101 40.66 52.33 -5.32
N TYR A 102 40.53 51.85 -6.56
CA TYR A 102 39.52 50.84 -6.89
C TYR A 102 40.06 49.46 -6.53
N THR A 103 39.26 48.67 -5.83
CA THR A 103 39.57 47.31 -5.42
C THR A 103 38.49 46.38 -5.94
N VAL A 104 38.91 45.29 -6.57
CA VAL A 104 38.01 44.23 -7.05
C VAL A 104 37.81 43.24 -5.91
N VAL A 105 36.57 43.01 -5.52
CA VAL A 105 36.23 41.98 -4.54
C VAL A 105 35.06 41.16 -5.08
N MET A 106 35.15 39.85 -4.88
CA MET A 106 34.10 38.93 -5.28
C MET A 106 32.88 39.17 -4.40
N ARG A 107 31.74 39.42 -5.06
CA ARG A 107 30.44 39.59 -4.44
C ARG A 107 29.55 38.46 -4.89
N GLU A 108 28.85 37.87 -3.93
CA GLU A 108 27.81 36.90 -4.22
C GLU A 108 26.56 37.61 -4.74
N ARG A 109 26.06 37.14 -5.87
CA ARG A 109 24.78 37.52 -6.47
C ARG A 109 23.94 36.26 -6.58
N ILE A 110 22.68 36.34 -6.19
CA ILE A 110 21.72 35.26 -6.40
C ILE A 110 21.21 35.36 -7.85
N THR A 111 21.39 34.28 -8.61
CA THR A 111 20.88 34.10 -9.96
C THR A 111 19.88 32.95 -9.97
N TYR A 112 18.88 32.99 -10.85
CA TYR A 112 17.88 31.91 -10.96
C TYR A 112 18.18 31.07 -12.19
N GLU A 113 18.40 29.77 -11.98
CA GLU A 113 18.58 28.81 -13.05
C GLU A 113 17.38 27.85 -13.10
N THR A 114 17.03 27.38 -14.30
CA THR A 114 15.94 26.43 -14.47
C THR A 114 16.49 25.01 -14.35
N GLU A 115 15.99 24.25 -13.38
CA GLU A 115 16.29 22.84 -13.16
C GLU A 115 15.06 22.00 -13.46
N VAL A 116 15.24 20.88 -14.18
CA VAL A 116 14.15 19.93 -14.42
C VAL A 116 14.04 18.99 -13.24
N ARG A 117 12.93 19.06 -12.51
CA ARG A 117 12.63 18.21 -11.35
C ARG A 117 11.54 17.21 -11.69
N ASN A 118 11.73 15.96 -11.28
CA ASN A 118 10.67 14.94 -11.36
C ASN A 118 9.75 15.04 -10.15
N GLU A 119 8.46 15.24 -10.40
CA GLU A 119 7.42 15.27 -9.39
C GLU A 119 6.38 14.18 -9.68
N THR A 120 5.98 13.43 -8.65
CA THR A 120 4.93 12.41 -8.78
C THR A 120 3.57 13.05 -8.50
N VAL A 121 2.75 13.11 -9.54
CA VAL A 121 1.39 13.68 -9.45
C VAL A 121 0.39 12.52 -9.43
N VAL A 122 -0.64 12.64 -8.59
CA VAL A 122 -1.77 11.71 -8.56
C VAL A 122 -2.74 12.11 -9.66
N GLU A 123 -3.02 11.20 -10.58
CA GLU A 123 -4.00 11.39 -11.65
C GLU A 123 -4.87 10.14 -11.80
N CYS A 124 -6.06 10.29 -12.37
CA CYS A 124 -6.92 9.14 -12.60
C CYS A 124 -6.30 8.22 -13.65
N CYS A 125 -6.40 6.91 -13.43
CA CYS A 125 -5.88 5.90 -14.35
C CYS A 125 -6.56 6.00 -15.73
N PRO A 126 -5.92 5.50 -16.81
CA PRO A 126 -6.52 5.52 -18.15
C PRO A 126 -7.93 4.90 -18.15
N GLY A 127 -8.90 5.62 -18.72
CA GLY A 127 -10.31 5.21 -18.72
C GLY A 127 -11.09 5.58 -17.47
N SER A 128 -10.54 6.45 -16.60
CA SER A 128 -11.25 7.09 -15.49
C SER A 128 -11.07 8.61 -15.52
N VAL A 129 -12.06 9.34 -15.03
CA VAL A 129 -12.10 10.81 -15.00
C VAL A 129 -12.30 11.31 -13.56
N TRP A 130 -11.89 12.54 -13.32
CA TRP A 130 -12.13 13.22 -12.05
C TRP A 130 -13.60 13.65 -11.94
N LEU A 131 -14.28 13.20 -10.89
CA LEU A 131 -15.62 13.64 -10.53
C LEU A 131 -15.64 13.98 -9.03
N TYR A 132 -15.82 15.25 -8.68
CA TYR A 132 -15.81 15.74 -7.29
C TYR A 132 -14.64 15.19 -6.45
N ASN A 133 -13.41 15.26 -6.97
CA ASN A 133 -12.18 14.76 -6.33
C ASN A 133 -12.10 13.23 -6.13
N VAL A 134 -12.96 12.46 -6.81
CA VAL A 134 -12.90 10.99 -6.86
C VAL A 134 -12.64 10.55 -8.30
N CYS A 135 -11.78 9.55 -8.48
CA CYS A 135 -11.57 8.95 -9.80
C CYS A 135 -12.65 7.91 -10.08
N VAL A 136 -13.34 8.08 -11.20
CA VAL A 136 -14.51 7.29 -11.56
C VAL A 136 -14.36 6.80 -12.99
N PRO A 137 -14.82 5.59 -13.34
CA PRO A 137 -14.68 5.09 -14.70
C PRO A 137 -15.35 6.05 -15.70
N ALA A 138 -14.64 6.32 -16.80
CA ALA A 138 -15.09 7.20 -17.85
C ALA A 138 -16.13 6.47 -18.69
N CYS A 139 -17.39 6.87 -18.55
CA CYS A 139 -18.48 6.28 -19.30
C CYS A 139 -18.91 7.17 -20.45
N ALA A 140 -18.23 7.07 -21.59
CA ALA A 140 -18.69 7.75 -22.80
C ALA A 140 -20.08 7.26 -23.25
N ALA A 141 -20.43 6.02 -22.91
CA ALA A 141 -21.70 5.40 -23.25
C ALA A 141 -22.88 5.86 -22.39
N CYS A 142 -22.65 6.48 -21.23
CA CYS A 142 -23.68 6.74 -20.23
C CYS A 142 -23.81 8.26 -20.05
N ALA A 143 -24.53 8.94 -20.95
CA ALA A 143 -24.48 10.40 -21.07
C ALA A 143 -24.99 11.16 -19.83
N ASN A 144 -26.00 10.63 -19.13
CA ASN A 144 -26.74 11.36 -18.09
C ASN A 144 -26.56 10.76 -16.68
N MET A 145 -25.51 9.98 -16.44
CA MET A 145 -25.50 9.12 -15.24
C MET A 145 -24.12 8.62 -14.77
N ARG A 146 -24.12 7.87 -13.66
CA ARG A 146 -22.93 7.23 -13.09
C ARG A 146 -22.84 5.76 -13.50
N CYS A 147 -21.64 5.20 -13.54
CA CYS A 147 -21.46 3.78 -13.85
C CYS A 147 -20.38 3.20 -12.96
N ASP A 148 -20.58 1.93 -12.60
CA ASP A 148 -19.59 1.16 -11.87
C ASP A 148 -18.57 0.52 -12.83
N THR A 149 -18.99 0.27 -14.07
CA THR A 149 -18.14 -0.23 -15.16
C THR A 149 -18.49 0.49 -16.46
N PRO A 150 -17.60 0.55 -17.47
CA PRO A 150 -17.88 1.22 -18.74
C PRO A 150 -19.11 0.71 -19.51
N ARG A 151 -19.69 -0.44 -19.11
CA ARG A 151 -20.90 -1.02 -19.71
C ARG A 151 -22.09 -1.12 -18.77
N ASN A 152 -21.89 -1.02 -17.46
CA ASN A 152 -22.96 -1.11 -16.47
C ASN A 152 -23.24 0.29 -15.91
N CYS A 153 -24.26 0.93 -16.46
CA CYS A 153 -24.63 2.27 -16.08
C CYS A 153 -25.82 2.29 -15.11
N SER A 154 -25.81 3.22 -14.16
CA SER A 154 -26.85 3.45 -13.15
C SER A 154 -27.45 4.83 -13.35
N CYS A 155 -28.70 4.86 -13.79
CA CYS A 155 -29.36 6.02 -14.40
C CYS A 155 -29.87 7.02 -13.38
N THR A 156 -29.82 8.30 -13.75
CA THR A 156 -30.50 9.33 -12.96
C THR A 156 -32.02 9.17 -13.06
N PRO A 157 -32.78 9.57 -12.02
CA PRO A 157 -34.23 9.49 -12.03
C PRO A 157 -34.81 10.21 -13.26
N GLY A 158 -35.67 9.51 -14.01
CA GLY A 158 -36.26 10.02 -15.24
C GLY A 158 -35.54 9.61 -16.52
N TYR A 159 -34.49 8.78 -16.46
CA TYR A 159 -33.85 8.17 -17.63
C TYR A 159 -33.77 6.64 -17.53
N ILE A 160 -33.91 5.96 -18.67
CA ILE A 160 -33.87 4.49 -18.79
C ILE A 160 -33.04 4.00 -20.00
N GLY A 161 -32.76 2.70 -20.03
CA GLY A 161 -32.04 2.02 -21.10
C GLY A 161 -30.58 1.70 -20.75
N PRO A 162 -29.88 0.88 -21.55
CA PRO A 162 -28.51 0.44 -21.24
C PRO A 162 -27.48 1.58 -21.23
N GLN A 163 -27.81 2.73 -21.80
CA GLN A 163 -26.97 3.92 -21.93
C GLN A 163 -27.63 5.19 -21.37
N CYS A 164 -28.82 5.08 -20.76
CA CYS A 164 -29.66 6.18 -20.28
C CYS A 164 -29.71 7.42 -21.15
N ASN A 165 -29.95 7.11 -22.42
CA ASN A 165 -30.30 8.03 -23.48
C ASN A 165 -31.82 8.18 -23.66
N GLN A 166 -32.64 7.32 -23.06
CA GLN A 166 -34.11 7.41 -23.14
C GLN A 166 -34.65 8.09 -21.88
N THR A 167 -35.58 9.03 -22.03
CA THR A 167 -36.27 9.71 -20.93
C THR A 167 -37.60 9.04 -20.60
N CYS A 168 -37.93 8.98 -19.32
CA CYS A 168 -39.26 8.61 -18.83
C CYS A 168 -40.29 9.71 -19.14
N GLU A 169 -41.56 9.35 -19.15
CA GLU A 169 -42.66 10.32 -19.17
C GLU A 169 -42.67 11.18 -17.90
N VAL A 170 -43.24 12.38 -18.02
CA VAL A 170 -43.27 13.35 -16.91
C VAL A 170 -44.01 12.76 -15.71
N GLY A 171 -43.32 12.66 -14.57
CA GLY A 171 -43.86 12.11 -13.33
C GLY A 171 -43.48 10.66 -13.04
N TRP A 172 -42.72 9.99 -13.91
CA TRP A 172 -42.25 8.62 -13.71
C TRP A 172 -40.74 8.58 -13.44
N TRP A 173 -40.31 7.75 -12.49
CA TRP A 173 -38.91 7.51 -12.14
C TRP A 173 -38.71 6.05 -11.74
N GLY A 174 -37.46 5.61 -11.52
CA GLY A 174 -37.15 4.24 -11.11
C GLY A 174 -36.86 3.27 -12.27
N ASP A 175 -36.62 2.01 -11.94
CA ASP A 175 -36.28 0.96 -12.91
C ASP A 175 -37.42 0.76 -13.91
N ARG A 176 -37.15 1.02 -15.19
CA ARG A 176 -38.14 0.96 -16.28
C ARG A 176 -39.29 1.97 -16.17
N CYS A 177 -39.08 3.11 -15.48
CA CYS A 177 -40.10 4.16 -15.32
C CYS A 177 -41.40 3.65 -14.65
N ALA A 178 -41.28 2.93 -13.52
CA ALA A 178 -42.41 2.31 -12.81
C ALA A 178 -42.41 2.67 -11.32
#